data_AF-A0A5C6TDG2-F1
#
_entry.id   AF-A0A5C6TDG2-F1
#
_cell.length_a   1.000
_cell.length_b   1.000
_cell.length_c   1.000
_cell.angle_alpha   90.00
_cell.angle_beta   90.00
_cell.angle_gamma   90.00
#
_symmetry.space_group_name_H-M   'P 1'
#
loop_
_entity.id
_entity.type
_entity.pdbx_description
1 polymer ?
#
loop_
_entity_poly.entity_id
_entity_poly.type
_entity_poly.pdbx_seq_one_letter_code
_entity_poly.pdbx_strand_id
1 'polypeptide(L)'
;MKVAVLTLFMTAVSAASLPSYRFVGRVNPATKQLTWPSTGVAFTFKGTTASIKIDGITGTSSADLIIDGGSPILIKNVEGTSISTPKLTKGTHTVELRKRSEASFGVFRVTGVNTDGQLLENVAPKRKIEIIGDSITVGYGLDGVLPCVDSAVLQNNGKTYGAVAARALKADYSVVAWSGKGLIRNYAQNPPDTSPTMPVLYTRYGANDADNSFTFPSSWVPDAVVINLGTNDFSYLNVRQPVNPADLTKALVKLVKSIQPHYPKAQFFFVSSPLLSDSYPTATDAQKSTHVKVLKDAMQQLTGVKTHLVDWPTQGSDAGCDYHPNAATQAKGGALLEASIKSALGW
;
A
#
# COMPACT_ATOMS: atom_id res chain seq x y z
N MET A 1 47.18 -44.11 -28.35
CA MET A 1 46.85 -43.03 -27.40
C MET A 1 45.33 -42.95 -27.27
N LYS A 2 44.76 -43.40 -26.14
CA LYS A 2 43.33 -43.25 -25.83
C LYS A 2 43.19 -42.08 -24.85
N VAL A 3 42.55 -41.00 -25.29
CA VAL A 3 42.28 -39.82 -24.47
C VAL A 3 41.09 -40.15 -23.58
N ALA A 4 41.30 -40.20 -22.26
CA ALA A 4 40.24 -40.32 -21.28
C ALA A 4 39.64 -38.93 -21.05
N VAL A 5 38.36 -38.76 -21.41
CA VAL A 5 37.61 -37.55 -21.10
C VAL A 5 37.14 -37.65 -19.66
N LEU A 6 37.73 -36.84 -18.78
CA LEU A 6 37.33 -36.71 -17.39
C LEU A 6 36.10 -35.80 -17.31
N THR A 7 34.93 -36.38 -17.08
CA THR A 7 33.69 -35.62 -16.89
C THR A 7 33.64 -35.10 -15.45
N LEU A 8 33.83 -33.80 -15.27
CA LEU A 8 33.74 -33.14 -13.98
C LEU A 8 32.26 -32.91 -13.63
N PHE A 9 31.73 -33.68 -12.67
CA PHE A 9 30.42 -33.39 -12.08
C PHE A 9 30.55 -32.21 -11.12
N MET A 10 30.15 -31.01 -11.56
CA MET A 10 29.89 -29.90 -10.65
C MET A 10 28.54 -30.15 -9.95
N THR A 11 28.59 -30.59 -8.70
CA THR A 11 27.44 -30.50 -7.80
C THR A 11 27.21 -29.04 -7.48
N ALA A 12 26.14 -28.45 -8.02
CA ALA A 12 25.66 -27.14 -7.61
C ALA A 12 25.24 -27.21 -6.14
N VAL A 13 26.10 -26.72 -5.24
CA VAL A 13 25.71 -26.45 -3.87
C VAL A 13 24.76 -25.26 -3.92
N SER A 14 23.46 -25.54 -3.83
CA SER A 14 22.46 -24.53 -3.46
C SER A 14 22.91 -23.93 -2.13
N ALA A 15 23.31 -22.66 -2.15
CA ALA A 15 23.49 -21.90 -0.92
C ALA A 15 22.15 -21.91 -0.19
N ALA A 16 22.08 -22.63 0.94
CA ALA A 16 20.91 -22.59 1.81
C ALA A 16 20.63 -21.12 2.17
N SER A 17 19.43 -20.64 1.87
CA SER A 17 19.00 -19.31 2.27
C SER A 17 19.10 -19.22 3.78
N LEU A 18 19.82 -18.20 4.28
CA LEU A 18 19.91 -17.98 5.73
C LEU A 18 18.49 -17.84 6.30
N PRO A 19 18.18 -18.47 7.46
CA PRO A 19 16.90 -18.30 8.11
C PRO A 19 16.67 -16.81 8.36
N SER A 20 15.67 -16.22 7.72
CA SER A 20 15.49 -14.78 7.69
C SER A 20 14.03 -14.40 7.77
N TYR A 21 13.78 -13.29 8.45
CA TYR A 21 12.56 -12.51 8.26
C TYR A 21 12.70 -11.72 6.95
N ARG A 22 11.57 -11.42 6.31
CA ARG A 22 11.53 -10.53 5.15
C ARG A 22 10.78 -9.25 5.51
N PHE A 23 11.20 -8.14 4.93
CA PHE A 23 10.36 -6.95 4.93
C PHE A 23 9.18 -7.15 3.97
N VAL A 24 8.03 -6.57 4.35
CA VAL A 24 6.83 -6.54 3.51
C VAL A 24 6.45 -5.10 3.21
N GLY A 25 5.97 -4.84 1.99
CA GLY A 25 5.84 -3.50 1.45
C GLY A 25 7.18 -2.84 1.11
N ARG A 26 7.14 -1.57 0.68
CA ARG A 26 8.32 -0.78 0.32
C ARG A 26 9.07 -0.28 1.56
N VAL A 27 10.15 -0.97 1.93
CA VAL A 27 11.02 -0.60 3.06
C VAL A 27 12.44 -0.39 2.57
N ASN A 28 13.02 0.78 2.83
CA ASN A 28 14.40 1.07 2.48
C ASN A 28 15.35 0.14 3.27
N PRO A 29 16.12 -0.73 2.62
CA PRO A 29 16.97 -1.70 3.32
C PRO A 29 18.10 -1.05 4.11
N ALA A 30 18.52 0.17 3.73
CA ALA A 30 19.55 0.91 4.45
C ALA A 30 19.04 1.47 5.79
N THR A 31 17.79 1.93 5.84
CA THR A 31 17.20 2.53 7.04
C THR A 31 16.37 1.54 7.85
N LYS A 32 15.80 0.51 7.19
CA LYS A 32 14.84 -0.45 7.75
C LYS A 32 13.61 0.19 8.40
N GLN A 33 13.30 1.42 8.00
CA GLN A 33 12.23 2.21 8.59
C GLN A 33 10.89 1.90 7.92
N LEU A 34 9.90 1.59 8.75
CA LEU A 34 8.51 1.39 8.35
C LEU A 34 7.84 2.76 8.25
N THR A 35 7.78 3.28 7.03
CA THR A 35 7.27 4.63 6.74
C THR A 35 5.88 4.57 6.10
N TRP A 36 5.79 3.92 4.93
CA TRP A 36 4.53 3.76 4.22
C TRP A 36 3.53 2.86 4.96
N PRO A 37 2.21 3.07 4.78
CA PRO A 37 1.20 2.13 5.28
C PRO A 37 1.47 0.69 4.80
N SER A 38 1.09 -0.30 5.62
CA SER A 38 1.34 -1.73 5.38
C SER A 38 2.80 -2.15 5.18
N THR A 39 3.77 -1.28 5.47
CA THR A 39 5.16 -1.74 5.62
C THR A 39 5.31 -2.55 6.91
N GLY A 40 6.24 -3.52 6.91
CA GLY A 40 6.26 -4.52 7.96
C GLY A 40 7.39 -5.53 7.87
N VAL A 41 7.26 -6.58 8.69
CA VAL A 41 8.07 -7.80 8.55
C VAL A 41 7.20 -9.04 8.60
N ALA A 42 7.57 -10.06 7.84
CA ALA A 42 6.97 -11.39 7.87
C ALA A 42 8.05 -12.45 8.10
N PHE A 43 7.74 -13.46 8.91
CA PHE A 43 8.66 -14.56 9.20
C PHE A 43 7.91 -15.81 9.64
N THR A 44 8.62 -16.94 9.56
CA THR A 44 8.17 -18.22 10.09
C THR A 44 9.16 -18.64 11.18
N PHE A 45 8.69 -19.21 12.29
CA PHE A 45 9.57 -19.73 13.33
C PHE A 45 9.03 -21.04 13.91
N LYS A 46 9.92 -21.85 14.48
CA LYS A 46 9.59 -23.03 15.28
C LYS A 46 9.98 -22.77 16.73
N GLY A 47 9.02 -22.63 17.64
CA GLY A 47 9.26 -22.21 19.02
C GLY A 47 7.95 -22.02 19.79
N THR A 48 7.98 -21.20 20.84
CA THR A 48 6.78 -20.76 21.58
C THR A 48 6.61 -19.25 21.60
N THR A 49 7.68 -18.49 21.33
CA THR A 49 7.64 -17.02 21.32
C THR A 49 8.57 -16.44 20.25
N ALA A 50 8.18 -15.28 19.71
CA ALA A 50 9.04 -14.46 18.88
C ALA A 50 8.93 -12.98 19.26
N SER A 51 9.98 -12.22 18.98
CA SER A 51 10.11 -10.80 19.31
C SER A 51 10.74 -10.03 18.15
N ILE A 52 10.04 -9.03 17.67
CA ILE A 52 10.47 -8.11 16.61
C ILE A 52 11.16 -6.94 17.30
N LYS A 53 12.45 -6.71 17.01
CA LYS A 53 13.23 -5.62 17.60
C LYS A 53 12.91 -4.30 16.92
N ILE A 54 12.59 -3.29 17.73
CA ILE A 54 12.14 -1.96 17.31
C ILE A 54 13.14 -0.91 17.78
N ASP A 55 13.33 0.14 16.97
CA ASP A 55 14.18 1.29 17.26
C ASP A 55 13.66 2.53 16.47
N GLY A 56 14.22 3.71 16.74
CA GLY A 56 14.01 4.92 15.92
C GLY A 56 12.55 5.33 15.78
N ILE A 57 11.77 5.20 16.86
CA ILE A 57 10.36 5.58 16.90
C ILE A 57 10.25 7.10 16.92
N THR A 58 9.47 7.65 16.00
CA THR A 58 9.08 9.07 16.00
C THR A 58 7.56 9.19 15.85
N GLY A 59 6.96 10.14 16.56
CA GLY A 59 5.53 10.34 16.54
C GLY A 59 4.75 9.14 17.09
N THR A 60 3.59 8.86 16.48
CA THR A 60 2.71 7.74 16.85
C THR A 60 2.49 6.81 15.66
N SER A 61 2.49 5.50 15.93
CA SER A 61 2.24 4.49 14.90
C SER A 61 1.46 3.35 15.50
N SER A 62 0.42 2.89 14.80
CA SER A 62 -0.26 1.65 15.14
C SER A 62 0.15 0.55 14.15
N ALA A 63 0.07 -0.70 14.61
CA ALA A 63 0.42 -1.87 13.81
C ALA A 63 -0.49 -3.05 14.14
N ASP A 64 -0.64 -3.95 13.17
CA ASP A 64 -1.30 -5.24 13.34
C ASP A 64 -0.24 -6.34 13.43
N LEU A 65 -0.31 -7.16 14.48
CA LEU A 65 0.45 -8.40 14.61
C LEU A 65 -0.46 -9.58 14.28
N ILE A 66 -0.18 -10.26 13.19
CA ILE A 66 -0.95 -11.39 12.66
C ILE A 66 -0.14 -12.66 12.90
N ILE A 67 -0.78 -13.67 13.49
CA ILE A 67 -0.16 -14.96 13.82
C ILE A 67 -0.98 -16.06 13.18
N ASP A 68 -0.32 -16.96 12.45
CA ASP A 68 -0.94 -18.12 11.78
C ASP A 68 -2.14 -17.76 10.89
N GLY A 69 -2.12 -16.57 10.30
CA GLY A 69 -3.21 -16.05 9.47
C GLY A 69 -4.50 -15.73 10.24
N GLY A 70 -4.45 -15.72 11.58
CA GLY A 70 -5.58 -15.39 12.45
C GLY A 70 -5.93 -13.91 12.48
N SER A 71 -6.88 -13.55 13.36
CA SER A 71 -7.29 -12.16 13.57
C SER A 71 -6.12 -11.29 14.05
N PRO A 72 -5.97 -10.06 13.52
CA PRO A 72 -4.91 -9.15 13.95
C PRO A 72 -4.98 -8.81 15.45
N ILE A 73 -3.82 -8.85 16.11
CA ILE A 73 -3.62 -8.25 17.43
C ILE A 73 -3.21 -6.80 17.21
N LEU A 74 -4.06 -5.86 17.64
CA LEU A 74 -3.81 -4.43 17.49
C LEU A 74 -2.75 -3.95 18.50
N ILE A 75 -1.64 -3.45 17.97
CA ILE A 75 -0.68 -2.63 18.69
C ILE A 75 -1.11 -1.16 18.50
N LYS A 76 -1.77 -0.60 19.52
CA LYS A 76 -2.36 0.75 19.45
C LYS A 76 -1.33 1.85 19.22
N ASN A 77 -0.18 1.73 19.89
CA ASN A 77 0.97 2.58 19.69
C ASN A 77 2.24 1.73 19.78
N VAL A 78 3.15 1.87 18.82
CA VAL A 78 4.45 1.20 18.83
C VAL A 78 5.37 1.96 19.78
N GLU A 79 5.83 1.26 20.83
CA GLU A 79 6.69 1.80 21.87
C GLU A 79 7.70 0.75 22.35
N GLY A 80 8.71 1.19 23.10
CA GLY A 80 9.77 0.33 23.61
C GLY A 80 10.73 -0.17 22.54
N THR A 81 11.40 -1.29 22.83
CA THR A 81 12.48 -1.85 21.98
C THR A 81 12.09 -3.15 21.27
N SER A 82 10.86 -3.64 21.47
CA SER A 82 10.35 -4.81 20.76
C SER A 82 8.84 -5.00 20.83
N ILE A 83 8.29 -5.67 19.81
CA ILE A 83 6.92 -6.21 19.80
C ILE A 83 7.03 -7.74 19.84
N SER A 84 6.41 -8.37 20.84
CA SER A 84 6.47 -9.83 21.01
C SER A 84 5.13 -10.49 20.72
N THR A 85 5.17 -11.72 20.22
CA THR A 85 3.99 -12.59 20.19
C THR A 85 3.52 -12.88 21.62
N PRO A 86 2.23 -13.19 21.85
CA PRO A 86 1.86 -13.92 23.05
C PRO A 86 2.60 -15.27 23.11
N LYS A 87 2.55 -15.93 24.27
CA LYS A 87 3.08 -17.29 24.41
C LYS A 87 2.20 -18.26 23.60
N LEU A 88 2.79 -18.89 22.60
CA LEU A 88 2.14 -19.87 21.73
C LEU A 88 2.44 -21.30 22.20
N THR A 89 1.67 -22.26 21.70
CA THR A 89 2.02 -23.68 21.83
C THR A 89 3.35 -23.97 21.14
N LYS A 90 4.11 -24.96 21.61
CA LYS A 90 5.35 -25.34 20.92
C LYS A 90 5.02 -25.88 19.52
N GLY A 91 5.47 -25.19 18.48
CA GLY A 91 5.11 -25.53 17.11
C GLY A 91 5.79 -24.64 16.08
N THR A 92 5.36 -24.78 14.83
CA THR A 92 5.73 -23.86 13.74
C THR A 92 4.65 -22.81 13.59
N HIS A 93 5.04 -21.54 13.58
CA HIS A 93 4.14 -20.40 13.50
C HIS A 93 4.58 -19.43 12.41
N THR A 94 3.62 -18.79 11.76
CA THR A 94 3.85 -17.63 10.89
C THR A 94 3.49 -16.36 11.62
N VAL A 95 4.29 -15.31 11.43
CA VAL A 95 4.06 -14.00 12.03
C VAL A 95 4.23 -12.93 10.97
N GLU A 96 3.32 -11.97 10.97
CA GLU A 96 3.38 -10.78 10.14
C GLU A 96 3.04 -9.55 10.98
N LEU A 97 3.95 -8.58 11.01
CA LEU A 97 3.69 -7.25 11.55
C LEU A 97 3.47 -6.30 10.38
N ARG A 98 2.34 -5.61 10.35
CA ARG A 98 2.03 -4.58 9.34
C ARG A 98 1.71 -3.26 10.03
N LYS A 99 2.41 -2.19 9.65
CA LYS A 99 2.07 -0.82 10.06
C LYS A 99 0.70 -0.45 9.50
N ARG A 100 -0.20 0.04 10.35
CA ARG A 100 -1.56 0.43 9.95
C ARG A 100 -1.63 1.89 9.52
N SER A 101 -0.89 2.76 10.19
CA SER A 101 -0.91 4.21 9.94
C SER A 101 0.08 4.64 8.86
N GLU A 102 -0.08 5.86 8.35
CA GLU A 102 0.87 6.52 7.45
C GLU A 102 2.02 7.23 8.20
N ALA A 103 2.99 7.76 7.43
CA ALA A 103 4.19 8.40 7.95
C ALA A 103 3.93 9.78 8.60
N SER A 104 2.82 10.45 8.27
CA SER A 104 2.50 11.78 8.82
C SER A 104 2.27 11.76 10.34
N PHE A 105 1.79 10.63 10.88
CA PHE A 105 1.66 10.44 12.33
C PHE A 105 2.96 9.99 12.98
N GLY A 106 3.75 9.16 12.30
CA GLY A 106 4.95 8.58 12.87
C GLY A 106 5.48 7.40 12.08
N VAL A 107 6.71 7.01 12.42
CA VAL A 107 7.48 5.95 11.78
C VAL A 107 8.34 5.23 12.83
N PHE A 108 8.79 4.01 12.51
CA PHE A 108 9.68 3.25 13.39
C PHE A 108 10.52 2.26 12.58
N ARG A 109 11.64 1.79 13.14
CA ARG A 109 12.58 0.87 12.50
C ARG A 109 12.43 -0.54 13.04
N VAL A 110 12.53 -1.55 12.17
CA VAL A 110 12.72 -2.95 12.58
C VAL A 110 14.20 -3.32 12.42
N THR A 111 14.83 -3.76 13.51
CA THR A 111 16.28 -4.06 13.53
C THR A 111 16.58 -5.55 13.47
N GLY A 112 15.63 -6.41 13.84
CA GLY A 112 15.78 -7.86 13.82
C GLY A 112 14.57 -8.60 14.34
N VAL A 113 14.63 -9.93 14.27
CA VAL A 113 13.62 -10.84 14.83
C VAL A 113 14.35 -11.92 15.64
N ASN A 114 13.91 -12.12 16.88
CA ASN A 114 14.40 -13.18 17.76
C ASN A 114 13.26 -14.17 18.06
N THR A 115 13.62 -15.40 18.40
CA THR A 115 12.70 -16.42 18.89
C THR A 115 13.40 -17.29 19.93
N ASP A 116 12.63 -17.97 20.78
CA ASP A 116 13.10 -18.99 21.71
C ASP A 116 13.45 -20.34 21.02
N GLY A 117 13.20 -20.45 19.72
CA GLY A 117 13.61 -21.60 18.91
C GLY A 117 14.37 -21.18 17.66
N GLN A 118 13.85 -21.52 16.50
CA GLN A 118 14.56 -21.30 15.23
C GLN A 118 13.68 -20.56 14.22
N LEU A 119 14.24 -19.55 13.55
CA LEU A 119 13.63 -18.99 12.33
C LEU A 119 13.67 -20.03 11.21
N LEU A 120 12.60 -20.06 10.41
CA LEU A 120 12.47 -20.91 9.23
C LEU A 120 12.38 -20.03 7.99
N GLU A 121 12.53 -20.63 6.82
CA GLU A 121 12.28 -19.94 5.56
C GLU A 121 10.83 -19.43 5.49
N ASN A 122 10.66 -18.17 5.07
CA ASN A 122 9.37 -17.56 4.84
C ASN A 122 9.19 -17.28 3.35
N VAL A 123 8.33 -18.08 2.70
CA VAL A 123 8.09 -17.99 1.26
C VAL A 123 7.14 -16.83 0.98
N ALA A 124 7.60 -15.84 0.19
CA ALA A 124 6.76 -14.73 -0.24
C ALA A 124 5.72 -15.18 -1.29
N PRO A 125 4.52 -14.58 -1.31
CA PRO A 125 3.56 -14.79 -2.39
C PRO A 125 4.17 -14.47 -3.76
N LYS A 126 3.83 -15.27 -4.77
CA LYS A 126 4.31 -15.04 -6.15
C LYS A 126 3.67 -13.80 -6.77
N ARG A 127 2.37 -13.63 -6.53
CA ARG A 127 1.54 -12.51 -6.98
C ARG A 127 1.89 -11.26 -6.21
N LYS A 128 2.04 -10.13 -6.90
CA LYS A 128 2.40 -8.84 -6.29
C LYS A 128 1.50 -7.72 -6.79
N ILE A 129 1.01 -6.89 -5.86
CA ILE A 129 0.18 -5.73 -6.16
C ILE A 129 0.83 -4.48 -5.56
N GLU A 130 1.00 -3.43 -6.33
CA GLU A 130 1.37 -2.12 -5.82
C GLU A 130 0.14 -1.20 -5.82
N ILE A 131 -0.14 -0.54 -4.69
CA ILE A 131 -1.28 0.37 -4.55
C ILE A 131 -0.77 1.78 -4.25
N ILE A 132 -1.14 2.74 -5.10
CA ILE A 132 -0.77 4.15 -5.01
C ILE A 132 -2.04 4.96 -4.74
N GLY A 133 -2.03 5.81 -3.72
CA GLY A 133 -3.23 6.61 -3.45
C GLY A 133 -3.09 7.65 -2.36
N ASP A 134 -4.25 8.13 -1.91
CA ASP A 134 -4.40 9.14 -0.87
C ASP A 134 -4.88 8.54 0.48
N SER A 135 -5.60 9.31 1.28
CA SER A 135 -6.16 8.92 2.58
C SER A 135 -7.08 7.70 2.53
N ILE A 136 -7.81 7.51 1.42
CA ILE A 136 -8.66 6.32 1.21
C ILE A 136 -7.79 5.05 1.16
N THR A 137 -6.61 5.18 0.55
CA THR A 137 -5.63 4.10 0.39
C THR A 137 -4.78 3.91 1.64
N VAL A 138 -4.54 4.97 2.43
CA VAL A 138 -3.97 4.85 3.78
C VAL A 138 -4.90 4.03 4.68
N GLY A 139 -6.21 4.29 4.60
CA GLY A 139 -7.20 3.79 5.57
C GLY A 139 -7.45 4.80 6.68
N TYR A 140 -7.41 6.10 6.35
CA TYR A 140 -7.70 7.23 7.23
C TYR A 140 -9.05 7.06 7.92
N GLY A 141 -9.10 7.20 9.24
CA GLY A 141 -10.34 7.18 10.02
C GLY A 141 -11.16 5.89 9.93
N LEU A 142 -10.62 4.80 9.36
CA LEU A 142 -11.40 3.62 8.94
C LEU A 142 -12.06 2.91 10.12
N ASP A 143 -11.35 2.77 11.25
CA ASP A 143 -11.88 2.16 12.47
C ASP A 143 -12.59 3.18 13.40
N GLY A 144 -12.73 4.43 12.96
CA GLY A 144 -13.46 5.47 13.69
C GLY A 144 -14.98 5.41 13.49
N VAL A 145 -15.71 6.00 14.43
CA VAL A 145 -17.18 6.18 14.36
C VAL A 145 -17.47 7.66 14.23
N LEU A 146 -18.09 8.07 13.12
CA LEU A 146 -18.41 9.47 12.84
C LEU A 146 -19.42 10.03 13.89
N PRO A 147 -19.25 11.26 14.43
CA PRO A 147 -18.11 12.16 14.21
C PRO A 147 -16.89 11.75 15.03
N CYS A 148 -15.72 11.76 14.38
CA CYS A 148 -14.43 11.52 15.02
C CYS A 148 -13.32 12.25 14.27
N VAL A 149 -12.18 12.43 14.94
CA VAL A 149 -10.94 12.96 14.37
C VAL A 149 -9.97 11.81 14.16
N ASP A 150 -9.31 11.79 13.01
CA ASP A 150 -8.33 10.74 12.71
C ASP A 150 -7.14 10.72 13.68
N SER A 151 -6.58 9.53 13.84
CA SER A 151 -5.37 9.30 14.62
C SER A 151 -4.69 8.03 14.13
N ALA A 152 -3.41 7.86 14.45
CA ALA A 152 -2.65 6.69 14.06
C ALA A 152 -3.35 5.35 14.40
N VAL A 153 -4.08 5.27 15.52
CA VAL A 153 -4.80 4.04 15.93
C VAL A 153 -6.09 3.80 15.15
N LEU A 154 -6.77 4.87 14.70
CA LEU A 154 -8.00 4.79 13.90
C LEU A 154 -7.72 4.53 12.42
N GLN A 155 -6.51 4.85 11.96
CA GLN A 155 -6.04 4.38 10.65
C GLN A 155 -5.90 2.86 10.64
N ASN A 156 -6.37 2.23 9.56
CA ASN A 156 -6.32 0.77 9.40
C ASN A 156 -6.02 0.36 7.96
N ASN A 157 -4.74 0.41 7.55
CA ASN A 157 -4.39 -0.03 6.21
C ASN A 157 -4.75 -1.50 5.92
N GLY A 158 -4.71 -2.36 6.95
CA GLY A 158 -5.07 -3.77 6.83
C GLY A 158 -6.51 -4.01 6.38
N LYS A 159 -7.44 -3.08 6.59
CA LYS A 159 -8.84 -3.19 6.13
C LYS A 159 -9.14 -2.37 4.87
N THR A 160 -8.16 -1.73 4.25
CA THR A 160 -8.37 -0.96 3.01
C THR A 160 -8.70 -1.86 1.84
N TYR A 161 -9.40 -1.31 0.84
CA TYR A 161 -9.77 -2.00 -0.40
C TYR A 161 -8.58 -2.71 -1.06
N GLY A 162 -7.40 -2.08 -1.09
CA GLY A 162 -6.17 -2.67 -1.64
C GLY A 162 -5.70 -3.89 -0.85
N ALA A 163 -5.67 -3.80 0.48
CA ALA A 163 -5.26 -4.91 1.34
C ALA A 163 -6.30 -6.06 1.34
N VAL A 164 -7.59 -5.73 1.28
CA VAL A 164 -8.69 -6.71 1.14
C VAL A 164 -8.55 -7.49 -0.16
N ALA A 165 -8.39 -6.80 -1.29
CA ALA A 165 -8.20 -7.44 -2.60
C ALA A 165 -6.92 -8.28 -2.63
N ALA A 166 -5.80 -7.76 -2.12
CA ALA A 166 -4.53 -8.48 -2.10
C ALA A 166 -4.60 -9.80 -1.32
N ARG A 167 -5.23 -9.79 -0.13
CA ARG A 167 -5.45 -11.02 0.65
C ARG A 167 -6.34 -12.03 -0.07
N ALA A 168 -7.45 -11.58 -0.66
CA ALA A 168 -8.36 -12.45 -1.40
C ALA A 168 -7.65 -13.12 -2.60
N LEU A 169 -6.76 -12.37 -3.26
CA LEU A 169 -5.97 -12.83 -4.40
C LEU A 169 -4.70 -13.62 -4.01
N LYS A 170 -4.43 -13.78 -2.71
CA LYS A 170 -3.18 -14.37 -2.17
C LYS A 170 -1.93 -13.71 -2.75
N ALA A 171 -1.95 -12.39 -2.83
CA ALA A 171 -0.86 -11.56 -3.34
C ALA A 171 -0.14 -10.84 -2.20
N ASP A 172 1.18 -10.69 -2.34
CA ASP A 172 1.90 -9.70 -1.54
C ASP A 172 1.57 -8.31 -2.07
N TYR A 173 1.67 -7.31 -1.21
CA TYR A 173 1.30 -5.96 -1.58
C TYR A 173 2.17 -4.89 -0.93
N SER A 174 2.35 -3.80 -1.68
CA SER A 174 3.03 -2.58 -1.24
C SER A 174 2.08 -1.41 -1.41
N VAL A 175 1.88 -0.63 -0.35
CA VAL A 175 1.07 0.58 -0.38
C VAL A 175 1.99 1.79 -0.34
N VAL A 176 1.79 2.73 -1.26
CA VAL A 176 2.47 4.03 -1.30
C VAL A 176 1.38 5.09 -1.32
N ALA A 177 1.01 5.55 -0.12
CA ALA A 177 -0.11 6.46 0.05
C ALA A 177 0.14 7.46 1.18
N TRP A 178 -0.45 8.63 1.03
CA TRP A 178 -0.34 9.73 1.99
C TRP A 178 -1.63 10.56 1.96
N SER A 179 -2.22 10.81 3.13
CA SER A 179 -3.47 11.55 3.26
C SER A 179 -3.39 12.99 2.76
N GLY A 180 -4.42 13.44 2.04
CA GLY A 180 -4.46 14.78 1.46
C GLY A 180 -3.60 14.98 0.20
N LYS A 181 -2.86 13.97 -0.26
CA LYS A 181 -2.03 14.08 -1.47
C LYS A 181 -2.82 13.82 -2.74
N GLY A 182 -2.56 14.64 -3.74
CA GLY A 182 -3.17 14.52 -5.05
C GLY A 182 -2.19 14.13 -6.15
N LEU A 183 -2.69 14.14 -7.37
CA LEU A 183 -1.93 13.84 -8.58
C LEU A 183 -1.16 15.09 -9.09
N ILE A 184 -1.85 16.22 -9.21
CA ILE A 184 -1.27 17.52 -9.63
C ILE A 184 -1.32 18.57 -8.53
N ARG A 185 -2.25 18.44 -7.57
CA ARG A 185 -2.40 19.36 -6.44
C ARG A 185 -2.97 18.64 -5.23
N ASN A 186 -2.46 18.97 -4.04
CA ASN A 186 -2.94 18.37 -2.78
C ASN A 186 -4.29 18.97 -2.34
N TYR A 187 -4.82 18.51 -1.21
CA TYR A 187 -6.09 18.94 -0.66
C TYR A 187 -6.18 20.47 -0.56
N ALA A 188 -7.36 21.02 -0.83
CA ALA A 188 -7.61 22.45 -0.83
C ALA A 188 -7.60 22.98 0.61
N GLN A 189 -6.60 23.81 0.92
CA GLN A 189 -6.46 24.50 2.20
C GLN A 189 -5.87 25.91 1.98
N ASN A 190 -6.00 26.76 2.99
CA ASN A 190 -5.41 28.10 3.04
C ASN A 190 -4.50 28.21 4.28
N PRO A 191 -3.17 28.43 4.13
CA PRO A 191 -2.44 28.61 2.88
C PRO A 191 -2.37 27.33 2.02
N PRO A 192 -2.16 27.43 0.69
CA PRO A 192 -2.07 26.28 -0.20
C PRO A 192 -0.99 25.28 0.25
N ASP A 193 -1.29 23.97 0.21
CA ASP A 193 -0.29 22.94 0.43
C ASP A 193 0.65 22.83 -0.79
N THR A 194 1.88 23.32 -0.62
CA THR A 194 2.94 23.30 -1.63
C THR A 194 3.89 22.10 -1.49
N SER A 195 3.63 21.21 -0.53
CA SER A 195 4.47 20.03 -0.35
C SER A 195 4.23 18.98 -1.45
N PRO A 196 5.13 17.99 -1.61
CA PRO A 196 5.12 17.08 -2.76
C PRO A 196 3.78 16.36 -2.99
N THR A 197 3.41 16.20 -4.26
CA THR A 197 2.27 15.39 -4.73
C THR A 197 2.65 13.90 -4.79
N MET A 198 1.66 13.02 -4.97
CA MET A 198 1.91 11.57 -5.00
C MET A 198 2.89 11.12 -6.09
N PRO A 199 2.90 11.66 -7.33
CA PRO A 199 3.93 11.31 -8.30
C PRO A 199 5.37 11.55 -7.82
N VAL A 200 5.61 12.63 -7.04
CA VAL A 200 6.92 12.91 -6.47
C VAL A 200 7.21 11.95 -5.32
N LEU A 201 6.27 11.81 -4.39
CA LEU A 201 6.39 10.91 -3.24
C LEU A 201 6.62 9.45 -3.64
N TYR A 202 6.02 9.01 -4.75
CA TYR A 202 6.17 7.66 -5.28
C TYR A 202 7.61 7.35 -5.73
N THR A 203 8.44 8.36 -6.02
CA THR A 203 9.86 8.17 -6.35
C THR A 203 10.73 7.86 -5.13
N ARG A 204 10.18 7.94 -3.92
CA ARG A 204 10.93 7.76 -2.67
C ARG A 204 10.87 6.32 -2.16
N TYR A 205 11.97 5.88 -1.53
CA TYR A 205 12.05 4.57 -0.92
C TYR A 205 11.18 4.54 0.36
N GLY A 206 11.57 5.28 1.40
CA GLY A 206 10.71 5.66 2.51
C GLY A 206 10.00 7.00 2.27
N ALA A 207 8.88 7.25 2.95
CA ALA A 207 8.04 8.43 2.72
C ALA A 207 8.78 9.78 2.90
N ASN A 208 9.77 9.80 3.79
CA ASN A 208 10.59 10.98 4.10
C ASN A 208 12.01 10.89 3.49
N ASP A 209 12.31 9.86 2.70
CA ASP A 209 13.59 9.76 2.00
C ASP A 209 13.66 10.79 0.86
N ALA A 210 14.86 10.99 0.31
CA ALA A 210 15.08 11.87 -0.82
C ALA A 210 14.26 11.45 -2.06
N ASP A 211 13.85 12.41 -2.88
CA ASP A 211 13.21 12.15 -4.17
C ASP A 211 14.12 11.26 -5.05
N ASN A 212 13.52 10.38 -5.84
CA ASN A 212 14.19 9.39 -6.70
C ASN A 212 15.08 8.39 -5.95
N SER A 213 14.92 8.23 -4.64
CA SER A 213 15.65 7.22 -3.86
C SER A 213 15.15 5.79 -4.08
N PHE A 214 13.93 5.58 -4.58
CA PHE A 214 13.43 4.24 -4.89
C PHE A 214 14.02 3.74 -6.21
N THR A 215 14.74 2.62 -6.15
CA THR A 215 15.54 2.11 -7.27
C THR A 215 14.81 1.12 -8.17
N PHE A 216 13.53 0.81 -7.89
CA PHE A 216 12.76 -0.24 -8.59
C PHE A 216 13.50 -1.59 -8.61
N PRO A 217 13.80 -2.18 -7.43
CA PRO A 217 14.61 -3.39 -7.35
C PRO A 217 13.90 -4.57 -8.02
N SER A 218 14.65 -5.44 -8.70
CA SER A 218 14.10 -6.63 -9.37
C SER A 218 13.45 -7.64 -8.42
N SER A 219 13.71 -7.55 -7.11
CA SER A 219 13.01 -8.32 -6.08
C SER A 219 11.53 -7.93 -5.94
N TRP A 220 11.15 -6.73 -6.41
CA TRP A 220 9.78 -6.24 -6.41
C TRP A 220 9.35 -5.78 -7.80
N VAL A 221 8.65 -6.65 -8.51
CA VAL A 221 7.99 -6.35 -9.79
C VAL A 221 6.52 -6.75 -9.66
N PRO A 222 5.58 -5.79 -9.53
CA PRO A 222 4.16 -6.08 -9.37
C PRO A 222 3.53 -6.59 -10.67
N ASP A 223 2.53 -7.45 -10.54
CA ASP A 223 1.66 -7.88 -11.65
C ASP A 223 0.55 -6.85 -11.90
N ALA A 224 0.12 -6.15 -10.84
CA ALA A 224 -0.91 -5.11 -10.87
C ALA A 224 -0.42 -3.84 -10.18
N VAL A 225 -0.63 -2.68 -10.82
CA VAL A 225 -0.46 -1.35 -10.20
C VAL A 225 -1.83 -0.68 -10.10
N VAL A 226 -2.26 -0.42 -8.87
CA VAL A 226 -3.55 0.19 -8.56
C VAL A 226 -3.33 1.66 -8.24
N ILE A 227 -4.08 2.55 -8.88
CA ILE A 227 -4.00 4.01 -8.65
C ILE A 227 -5.39 4.51 -8.25
N ASN A 228 -5.48 5.04 -7.02
CA ASN A 228 -6.67 5.71 -6.49
C ASN A 228 -6.28 7.12 -6.06
N LEU A 229 -6.30 8.04 -7.03
CA LEU A 229 -5.95 9.44 -6.87
C LEU A 229 -6.93 10.31 -7.63
N GLY A 230 -7.21 11.49 -7.08
CA GLY A 230 -8.08 12.50 -7.68
C GLY A 230 -8.94 13.20 -6.64
N THR A 231 -9.32 12.53 -5.54
CA THR A 231 -10.17 13.11 -4.49
C THR A 231 -9.68 14.49 -4.05
N ASN A 232 -8.39 14.58 -3.72
CA ASN A 232 -7.77 15.81 -3.26
C ASN A 232 -7.65 16.85 -4.36
N ASP A 233 -7.39 16.45 -5.60
CA ASP A 233 -7.31 17.36 -6.74
C ASP A 233 -8.66 18.04 -7.03
N PHE A 234 -9.77 17.32 -6.86
CA PHE A 234 -11.12 17.83 -7.04
C PHE A 234 -11.61 18.73 -5.89
N SER A 235 -10.94 18.75 -4.73
CA SER A 235 -11.26 19.71 -3.66
C SER A 235 -10.97 21.15 -4.11
N TYR A 236 -11.91 22.07 -3.92
CA TYR A 236 -11.75 23.47 -4.33
C TYR A 236 -12.62 24.49 -3.56
N LEU A 237 -13.82 24.08 -3.14
CA LEU A 237 -14.87 24.96 -2.62
C LEU A 237 -14.35 25.98 -1.61
N ASN A 238 -14.62 27.27 -1.84
CA ASN A 238 -14.21 28.41 -1.02
C ASN A 238 -12.68 28.60 -0.81
N VAL A 239 -11.84 27.89 -1.56
CA VAL A 239 -10.37 27.94 -1.40
C VAL A 239 -9.66 28.24 -2.70
N ARG A 240 -10.04 27.59 -3.80
CA ARG A 240 -9.37 27.71 -5.11
C ARG A 240 -10.32 27.43 -6.27
N GLN A 241 -9.87 27.65 -7.49
CA GLN A 241 -10.65 27.31 -8.69
C GLN A 241 -10.79 25.78 -8.87
N PRO A 242 -11.91 25.30 -9.45
CA PRO A 242 -12.06 23.91 -9.88
C PRO A 242 -10.86 23.43 -10.70
N VAL A 243 -10.54 22.14 -10.58
CA VAL A 243 -9.44 21.54 -11.35
C VAL A 243 -9.84 21.45 -12.82
N ASN A 244 -8.90 21.68 -13.73
CA ASN A 244 -9.09 21.35 -15.13
C ASN A 244 -8.96 19.82 -15.33
N PRO A 245 -10.01 19.10 -15.76
CA PRO A 245 -9.96 17.66 -15.94
C PRO A 245 -8.88 17.20 -16.94
N ALA A 246 -8.59 18.00 -17.98
CA ALA A 246 -7.58 17.65 -18.97
C ALA A 246 -6.16 17.59 -18.37
N ASP A 247 -5.86 18.45 -17.39
CA ASP A 247 -4.57 18.45 -16.69
C ASP A 247 -4.41 17.21 -15.81
N LEU A 248 -5.49 16.76 -15.18
CA LEU A 248 -5.50 15.48 -14.45
C LEU A 248 -5.29 14.29 -15.37
N THR A 249 -5.97 14.25 -16.51
CA THR A 249 -5.77 13.20 -17.52
C THR A 249 -4.31 13.14 -17.94
N LYS A 250 -3.71 14.28 -18.31
CA LYS A 250 -2.30 14.37 -18.71
C LYS A 250 -1.35 13.90 -17.61
N ALA A 251 -1.62 14.27 -16.36
CA ALA A 251 -0.79 13.88 -15.24
C ALA A 251 -0.90 12.38 -14.91
N LEU A 252 -2.08 11.78 -15.05
CA LEU A 252 -2.26 10.35 -14.82
C LEU A 252 -1.53 9.55 -15.88
N VAL A 253 -1.64 9.96 -17.14
CA VAL A 253 -0.86 9.39 -18.25
C VAL A 253 0.64 9.50 -17.98
N LYS A 254 1.11 10.66 -17.50
CA LYS A 254 2.53 10.88 -17.16
C LYS A 254 2.99 9.96 -16.02
N LEU A 255 2.20 9.81 -14.96
CA LEU A 255 2.51 8.91 -13.85
C LEU A 255 2.65 7.46 -14.35
N VAL A 256 1.67 6.96 -15.11
CA VAL A 256 1.72 5.60 -15.66
C VAL A 256 2.94 5.41 -16.57
N LYS A 257 3.23 6.37 -17.46
CA LYS A 257 4.42 6.32 -18.33
C LYS A 257 5.74 6.38 -17.57
N SER A 258 5.77 6.94 -16.36
CA SER A 258 6.96 6.89 -15.50
C SER A 258 7.15 5.53 -14.82
N ILE A 259 6.06 4.78 -14.60
CA ILE A 259 6.09 3.48 -13.92
C ILE A 259 6.32 2.33 -14.93
N GLN A 260 5.68 2.41 -16.10
CA GLN A 260 5.64 1.32 -17.08
C GLN A 260 7.01 0.80 -17.54
N PRO A 261 8.07 1.62 -17.71
CA PRO A 261 9.40 1.13 -18.04
C PRO A 261 10.01 0.23 -16.95
N HIS A 262 9.68 0.47 -15.68
CA HIS A 262 10.15 -0.34 -14.56
C HIS A 262 9.34 -1.64 -14.40
N TYR A 263 8.04 -1.59 -14.71
CA TYR A 263 7.13 -2.74 -14.60
C TYR A 263 6.44 -3.03 -15.95
N PRO A 264 7.18 -3.51 -16.98
CA PRO A 264 6.67 -3.61 -18.35
C PRO A 264 5.53 -4.61 -18.54
N LYS A 265 5.35 -5.54 -17.60
CA LYS A 265 4.27 -6.55 -17.62
C LYS A 265 3.10 -6.22 -16.70
N ALA A 266 3.23 -5.19 -15.86
CA ALA A 266 2.17 -4.82 -14.94
C ALA A 266 0.96 -4.30 -15.70
N GLN A 267 -0.23 -4.66 -15.21
CA GLN A 267 -1.48 -4.05 -15.66
C GLN A 267 -1.90 -2.97 -14.67
N PHE A 268 -2.48 -1.88 -15.17
CA PHE A 268 -2.84 -0.72 -14.35
C PHE A 268 -4.34 -0.69 -14.08
N PHE A 269 -4.72 -0.46 -12.82
CA PHE A 269 -6.11 -0.41 -12.37
C PHE A 269 -6.39 0.98 -11.80
N PHE A 270 -7.25 1.74 -12.47
CA PHE A 270 -7.67 3.06 -12.02
C PHE A 270 -8.95 2.93 -11.22
N VAL A 271 -8.90 3.35 -9.97
CA VAL A 271 -10.02 3.26 -9.04
C VAL A 271 -10.67 4.62 -8.92
N SER A 272 -11.98 4.71 -9.19
CA SER A 272 -12.71 5.97 -9.02
C SER A 272 -12.93 6.27 -7.53
N SER A 273 -12.82 7.54 -7.13
CA SER A 273 -12.97 7.91 -5.71
C SER A 273 -14.40 7.65 -5.20
N PRO A 274 -14.59 6.95 -4.06
CA PRO A 274 -15.88 6.81 -3.40
C PRO A 274 -16.32 8.08 -2.65
N LEU A 275 -15.42 9.06 -2.49
CA LEU A 275 -15.68 10.32 -1.77
C LEU A 275 -16.16 11.46 -2.69
N LEU A 276 -16.00 11.31 -4.00
CA LEU A 276 -16.57 12.25 -4.96
C LEU A 276 -18.02 11.87 -5.26
N SER A 277 -18.86 12.87 -5.46
CA SER A 277 -20.26 12.72 -5.87
C SER A 277 -20.59 13.66 -7.01
N ASP A 278 -21.72 13.44 -7.68
CA ASP A 278 -22.23 14.39 -8.68
C ASP A 278 -23.05 15.52 -8.06
N SER A 279 -23.40 15.43 -6.77
CA SER A 279 -24.25 16.41 -6.08
C SER A 279 -23.47 17.40 -5.21
N TYR A 280 -22.18 17.16 -4.96
CA TYR A 280 -21.34 18.01 -4.11
C TYR A 280 -20.02 18.36 -4.83
N PRO A 281 -19.57 19.63 -4.82
CA PRO A 281 -20.20 20.79 -4.18
C PRO A 281 -21.52 21.26 -4.80
N THR A 282 -21.67 21.11 -6.12
CA THR A 282 -22.90 21.40 -6.84
C THR A 282 -23.19 20.34 -7.91
N ALA A 283 -24.44 20.25 -8.37
CA ALA A 283 -24.83 19.35 -9.46
C ALA A 283 -24.07 19.63 -10.78
N THR A 284 -23.70 20.89 -11.02
CA THR A 284 -22.95 21.31 -12.21
C THR A 284 -21.51 20.82 -12.18
N ASP A 285 -20.91 20.68 -10.99
CA ASP A 285 -19.54 20.16 -10.86
C ASP A 285 -19.45 18.70 -11.32
N ALA A 286 -20.49 17.91 -11.07
CA ALA A 286 -20.58 16.49 -11.41
C ALA A 286 -19.25 15.75 -11.16
N GLN A 287 -18.65 15.94 -9.97
CA GLN A 287 -17.24 15.62 -9.74
C GLN A 287 -16.95 14.13 -9.91
N LYS A 288 -17.91 13.26 -9.52
CA LYS A 288 -17.76 11.81 -9.69
C LYS A 288 -17.71 11.43 -11.16
N SER A 289 -18.69 11.85 -11.94
CA SER A 289 -18.79 11.59 -13.37
C SER A 289 -17.61 12.18 -14.13
N THR A 290 -17.19 13.40 -13.78
CA THR A 290 -16.01 14.05 -14.35
C THR A 290 -14.74 13.28 -14.02
N HIS A 291 -14.57 12.81 -12.78
CA HIS A 291 -13.43 11.99 -12.39
C HIS A 291 -13.38 10.65 -13.14
N VAL A 292 -14.51 9.94 -13.27
CA VAL A 292 -14.58 8.71 -14.07
C VAL A 292 -14.23 8.98 -15.54
N LYS A 293 -14.66 10.12 -16.10
CA LYS A 293 -14.26 10.54 -17.45
C LYS A 293 -12.76 10.76 -17.56
N VAL A 294 -12.12 11.45 -16.59
CA VAL A 294 -10.66 11.62 -16.54
C VAL A 294 -9.93 10.27 -16.59
N LEU A 295 -10.39 9.29 -15.80
CA LEU A 295 -9.79 7.95 -15.80
C LEU A 295 -9.92 7.27 -17.17
N LYS A 296 -11.12 7.31 -17.78
CA LYS A 296 -11.37 6.73 -19.12
C LYS A 296 -10.57 7.43 -20.22
N ASP A 297 -10.48 8.76 -20.19
CA ASP A 297 -9.69 9.54 -21.15
C ASP A 297 -8.19 9.19 -21.03
N ALA A 298 -7.68 8.99 -19.81
CA ALA A 298 -6.31 8.56 -19.59
C ALA A 298 -6.06 7.15 -20.15
N MET A 299 -7.00 6.21 -19.95
CA MET A 299 -6.92 4.86 -20.53
C MET A 299 -6.80 4.90 -22.05
N GLN A 300 -7.57 5.78 -22.73
CA GLN A 300 -7.52 5.95 -24.19
C GLN A 300 -6.16 6.49 -24.66
N GLN A 301 -5.52 7.36 -23.88
CA GLN A 301 -4.19 7.93 -24.20
C GLN A 301 -3.02 6.99 -23.88
N LEU A 302 -3.27 5.92 -23.12
CA LEU A 302 -2.28 4.92 -22.72
C LEU A 302 -2.26 3.73 -23.69
N THR A 303 -2.21 4.01 -24.99
CA THR A 303 -2.14 3.01 -26.06
C THR A 303 -0.98 2.04 -25.83
N GLY A 304 -1.26 0.73 -25.85
CA GLY A 304 -0.25 -0.31 -25.60
C GLY A 304 -0.01 -0.64 -24.13
N VAL A 305 -0.61 0.09 -23.19
CA VAL A 305 -0.61 -0.24 -21.76
C VAL A 305 -1.95 -0.86 -21.40
N LYS A 306 -1.93 -2.01 -20.72
CA LYS A 306 -3.16 -2.65 -20.24
C LYS A 306 -3.69 -1.88 -19.04
N THR A 307 -4.84 -1.22 -19.22
CA THR A 307 -5.50 -0.42 -18.20
C THR A 307 -6.92 -0.91 -17.95
N HIS A 308 -7.38 -0.80 -16.71
CA HIS A 308 -8.71 -1.25 -16.27
C HIS A 308 -9.34 -0.21 -15.36
N LEU A 309 -10.63 0.05 -15.55
CA LEU A 309 -11.40 0.89 -14.64
C LEU A 309 -12.02 0.02 -13.54
N VAL A 310 -11.79 0.39 -12.30
CA VAL A 310 -12.52 -0.11 -11.13
C VAL A 310 -13.42 1.02 -10.66
N ASP A 311 -14.66 1.03 -11.15
CA ASP A 311 -15.62 2.07 -10.78
C ASP A 311 -16.20 1.74 -9.40
N TRP A 312 -15.75 2.47 -8.38
CA TRP A 312 -16.20 2.30 -7.01
C TRP A 312 -17.31 3.31 -6.72
N PRO A 313 -18.57 2.90 -6.53
CA PRO A 313 -19.68 3.83 -6.29
C PRO A 313 -19.41 4.81 -5.16
N THR A 314 -19.94 6.02 -5.28
CA THR A 314 -19.95 7.01 -4.20
C THR A 314 -20.52 6.37 -2.92
N GLN A 315 -19.86 6.60 -1.80
CA GLN A 315 -20.26 5.98 -0.53
C GLN A 315 -21.58 6.57 0.00
N GLY A 316 -22.24 5.82 0.88
CA GLY A 316 -23.41 6.29 1.62
C GLY A 316 -23.05 7.15 2.84
N SER A 317 -24.05 7.40 3.69
CA SER A 317 -23.90 8.20 4.92
C SER A 317 -23.03 7.53 6.01
N ASP A 318 -22.97 6.19 6.01
CA ASP A 318 -22.18 5.45 7.00
C ASP A 318 -20.69 5.57 6.65
N ALA A 319 -19.97 6.34 7.46
CA ALA A 319 -18.57 6.69 7.22
C ALA A 319 -17.73 6.57 8.50
N GLY A 320 -16.40 6.51 8.31
CA GLY A 320 -15.41 6.68 9.37
C GLY A 320 -15.16 8.17 9.66
N CYS A 321 -14.01 8.49 10.25
CA CYS A 321 -13.68 9.88 10.59
C CYS A 321 -13.63 10.78 9.35
N ASP A 322 -14.05 12.03 9.52
CA ASP A 322 -14.05 13.06 8.47
C ASP A 322 -14.62 12.56 7.13
N TYR A 323 -15.73 11.82 7.22
CA TYR A 323 -16.45 11.22 6.10
C TYR A 323 -15.66 10.21 5.26
N HIS A 324 -14.55 9.64 5.76
CA HIS A 324 -13.79 8.63 5.01
C HIS A 324 -14.51 7.28 4.93
N PRO A 325 -14.14 6.41 3.97
CA PRO A 325 -14.74 5.08 3.85
C PRO A 325 -14.49 4.23 5.10
N ASN A 326 -15.56 3.79 5.76
CA ASN A 326 -15.49 2.80 6.84
C ASN A 326 -15.12 1.40 6.32
N ALA A 327 -14.98 0.44 7.22
CA ALA A 327 -14.63 -0.94 6.88
C ALA A 327 -15.59 -1.60 5.87
N ALA A 328 -16.90 -1.34 5.94
CA ALA A 328 -17.88 -1.92 5.02
C ALA A 328 -17.74 -1.35 3.60
N THR A 329 -17.55 -0.04 3.48
CA THR A 329 -17.30 0.63 2.20
C THR A 329 -15.98 0.16 1.60
N GLN A 330 -14.92 0.06 2.39
CA GLN A 330 -13.61 -0.46 1.98
C GLN A 330 -13.68 -1.92 1.51
N ALA A 331 -14.47 -2.77 2.19
CA ALA A 331 -14.69 -4.15 1.76
C ALA A 331 -15.39 -4.24 0.40
N LYS A 332 -16.38 -3.37 0.13
CA LYS A 332 -17.03 -3.29 -1.20
C LYS A 332 -16.03 -2.89 -2.29
N GLY A 333 -15.22 -1.86 -2.04
CA GLY A 333 -14.14 -1.46 -2.96
C GLY A 333 -13.13 -2.57 -3.18
N GLY A 334 -12.81 -3.33 -2.13
CA GLY A 334 -11.91 -4.49 -2.19
C GLY A 334 -12.45 -5.60 -3.08
N ALA A 335 -13.74 -5.92 -2.98
CA ALA A 335 -14.38 -6.92 -3.84
C ALA A 335 -14.41 -6.50 -5.33
N LEU A 336 -14.65 -5.22 -5.61
CA LEU A 336 -14.60 -4.67 -6.97
C LEU A 336 -13.19 -4.77 -7.56
N LEU A 337 -12.18 -4.36 -6.77
CA LEU A 337 -10.79 -4.44 -7.19
C LEU A 337 -10.33 -5.90 -7.38
N GLU A 338 -10.68 -6.79 -6.45
CA GLU A 338 -10.42 -8.23 -6.54
C GLU A 338 -10.95 -8.78 -7.86
N ALA A 339 -12.24 -8.57 -8.14
CA ALA A 339 -12.88 -9.09 -9.35
C ALA A 339 -12.21 -8.58 -10.63
N SER A 340 -11.87 -7.28 -10.66
CA SER A 340 -11.18 -6.67 -11.81
C SER A 340 -9.80 -7.28 -12.04
N ILE A 341 -8.97 -7.38 -10.99
CA ILE A 341 -7.63 -7.96 -11.09
C ILE A 341 -7.71 -9.44 -11.48
N LYS A 342 -8.63 -10.19 -10.85
CA LYS A 342 -8.82 -11.62 -11.14
C LYS A 342 -9.15 -11.85 -12.62
N SER A 343 -10.07 -11.06 -13.16
CA SER A 343 -10.44 -11.12 -14.58
C SER A 343 -9.29 -10.74 -15.50
N ALA A 344 -8.54 -9.68 -15.18
CA ALA A 344 -7.49 -9.14 -16.04
C ALA A 344 -6.20 -9.98 -16.06
N LEU A 345 -5.88 -10.65 -14.94
CA LEU A 345 -4.66 -11.43 -14.77
C LEU A 345 -4.87 -12.95 -14.82
N GLY A 346 -6.12 -13.43 -14.83
CA GLY A 346 -6.43 -14.87 -14.83
C GLY A 346 -6.01 -15.56 -13.54
N TRP A 347 -6.29 -14.92 -12.40
CA TRP A 347 -5.89 -15.38 -11.07
C TRP A 347 -6.91 -16.28 -10.36
#